data_AF-B8IYQ3-F1
#
_entry.id   AF-B8IYQ3-F1
#
_cell.length_a   1.000
_cell.length_b   1.000
_cell.length_c   1.000
_cell.angle_alpha   90.00
_cell.angle_beta   90.00
_cell.angle_gamma   90.00
#
_symmetry.space_group_name_H-M   'P 1'
#
loop_
_entity.id
_entity.type
_entity.pdbx_description
1 polymer ?
#
loop_
_entity_poly.entity_id
_entity_poly.type
_entity_poly.pdbx_seq_one_letter_code
_entity_poly.pdbx_strand_id
1 'polypeptide(L)'
;MWSLIGKLLGGVGGMVGRIIPDRNRQNEAQSRINEAEVSGAPASLMRLWRSFLGWVLALLFCWEVVGRMVIVPLFFARWGENLPPSALDQIMALLLGMLGLGF
;
A
#
# COMPACT_ATOMS: atom_id res chain seq x y z
N MET A 1 -33.22 23.14 14.05
CA MET A 1 -32.22 22.05 14.07
C MET A 1 -31.74 21.60 12.69
N TRP A 2 -32.50 21.77 11.60
CA TRP A 2 -32.07 21.39 10.24
C TRP A 2 -30.99 22.28 9.60
N SER A 3 -30.84 23.55 10.01
CA SER A 3 -29.84 24.45 9.41
C SER A 3 -28.39 24.22 9.90
N LEU A 4 -28.21 23.57 11.06
CA LEU A 4 -26.89 23.24 11.60
C LEU A 4 -26.27 22.03 10.90
N ILE A 5 -27.10 21.03 10.56
CA ILE A 5 -26.70 19.87 9.77
C ILE A 5 -26.34 20.29 8.34
N GLY A 6 -27.12 21.20 7.73
CA GLY A 6 -26.81 21.76 6.42
C GLY A 6 -25.51 22.58 6.38
N LYS A 7 -25.19 23.33 7.45
CA LYS A 7 -23.94 24.10 7.55
C LYS A 7 -22.71 23.21 7.79
N LEU A 8 -22.85 22.14 8.57
CA LEU A 8 -21.79 21.15 8.77
C LEU A 8 -21.53 20.31 7.52
N LEU A 9 -22.58 19.82 6.85
CA LEU A 9 -22.43 19.05 5.61
C LEU A 9 -21.91 19.90 4.44
N GLY A 10 -22.39 21.15 4.32
CA GLY A 10 -21.89 22.09 3.29
C GLY A 10 -20.44 22.52 3.52
N GLY A 11 -20.03 22.70 4.79
CA GLY A 11 -18.66 23.07 5.15
C GLY A 11 -17.66 21.91 4.98
N VAL A 12 -18.06 20.68 5.30
CA VAL A 12 -17.23 19.49 5.15
C VAL A 12 -17.12 19.06 3.68
N GLY A 13 -18.21 19.14 2.90
CA GLY A 13 -18.19 18.81 1.47
C GLY A 13 -17.24 19.69 0.65
N GLY A 14 -17.18 21.00 0.96
CA GLY A 14 -16.28 21.94 0.30
C GLY A 14 -14.79 21.78 0.67
N MET A 15 -14.50 21.33 1.90
CA MET A 15 -13.12 21.09 2.36
C MET A 15 -12.59 19.74 1.87
N VAL A 16 -13.39 18.67 1.96
CA VAL A 16 -13.03 17.34 1.43
C VAL A 16 -12.85 17.40 -0.08
N GLY A 17 -13.74 18.12 -0.78
CA GLY A 17 -13.65 18.36 -2.21
C GLY A 17 -12.48 19.26 -2.65
N ARG A 18 -11.74 19.92 -1.75
CA ARG A 18 -10.50 20.66 -2.07
C ARG A 18 -9.24 19.89 -1.71
N ILE A 19 -9.25 19.15 -0.61
CA ILE A 19 -8.09 18.39 -0.11
C ILE A 19 -7.85 17.11 -0.94
N ILE A 20 -8.91 16.46 -1.43
CA ILE A 20 -8.80 15.28 -2.30
C ILE A 20 -8.25 15.62 -3.71
N PRO A 21 -8.74 16.64 -4.44
CA PRO A 21 -8.22 16.93 -5.77
C PRO A 21 -6.78 17.47 -5.75
N ASP A 22 -6.34 18.14 -4.68
CA ASP A 22 -4.95 18.58 -4.58
C ASP A 22 -3.97 17.40 -4.44
N ARG A 23 -4.34 16.37 -3.66
CA ARG A 23 -3.54 15.14 -3.57
C ARG A 23 -3.47 14.37 -4.89
N ASN A 24 -4.59 14.26 -5.59
CA ASN A 24 -4.63 13.58 -6.90
C ASN A 24 -3.77 14.31 -7.94
N ARG A 25 -3.84 15.65 -7.99
CA ARG A 25 -3.01 16.46 -8.91
C ARG A 25 -1.52 16.40 -8.56
N GLN A 26 -1.17 16.39 -7.27
CA GLN A 26 0.22 16.20 -6.82
C GLN A 26 0.76 14.83 -7.20
N ASN A 27 -0.04 13.77 -7.00
CA ASN A 27 0.34 12.40 -7.39
C ASN A 27 0.54 12.28 -8.90
N GLU A 28 -0.35 12.85 -9.71
CA GLU A 28 -0.19 12.86 -11.16
C GLU A 28 1.01 13.70 -11.61
N ALA A 29 1.27 14.85 -10.97
CA ALA A 29 2.44 15.66 -11.26
C ALA A 29 3.75 14.91 -10.92
N GLN A 30 3.78 14.21 -9.78
CA GLN A 30 4.90 13.37 -9.39
C GLN A 30 5.05 12.15 -10.31
N SER A 31 3.95 11.56 -10.78
CA SER A 31 3.97 10.48 -11.79
C SER A 31 4.60 10.96 -13.09
N ARG A 32 4.17 12.14 -13.58
CA ARG A 32 4.69 12.74 -14.82
C ARG A 32 6.17 13.09 -14.74
N ILE A 33 6.63 13.58 -13.58
CA ILE A 33 8.05 13.86 -13.33
C ILE A 33 8.85 12.55 -13.28
N ASN A 34 8.36 11.55 -12.53
CA ASN A 34 9.00 10.24 -12.46
C ASN A 34 9.06 9.56 -13.84
N GLU A 35 8.01 9.65 -14.66
CA GLU A 35 7.98 9.09 -16.03
C GLU A 35 9.03 9.77 -16.93
N ALA A 36 9.15 11.10 -16.86
CA ALA A 36 10.14 11.86 -17.61
C ALA A 36 11.57 11.53 -17.16
N GLU A 37 11.82 11.42 -15.84
CA GLU A 37 13.12 11.03 -15.28
C GLU A 37 13.50 9.58 -15.63
N VAL A 38 12.51 8.68 -15.74
CA VAL A 38 12.73 7.27 -16.09
C VAL A 38 13.05 7.06 -17.56
N SER A 39 12.49 7.88 -18.46
CA SER A 39 12.69 7.75 -19.92
C SER A 39 14.14 8.00 -20.40
N GLY A 40 14.96 8.74 -19.65
CA GLY A 40 16.30 9.14 -20.07
C GLY A 40 17.46 8.55 -19.27
N ALA A 41 17.20 8.01 -18.07
CA ALA A 41 18.27 7.58 -17.15
C ALA A 41 18.53 6.05 -17.21
N PRO A 42 19.81 5.61 -17.20
CA PRO A 42 20.16 4.21 -17.07
C PRO A 42 19.54 3.62 -15.80
N ALA A 43 19.27 2.32 -15.80
CA ALA A 43 18.70 1.60 -14.66
C ALA A 43 19.65 1.62 -13.46
N SER A 44 19.57 2.69 -12.68
CA SER A 44 20.33 2.86 -11.43
C SER A 44 19.79 1.91 -10.37
N LEU A 45 20.67 1.37 -9.53
CA LEU A 45 20.31 0.53 -8.38
C LEU A 45 19.28 1.22 -7.45
N MET A 46 19.32 2.56 -7.37
CA MET A 46 18.37 3.41 -6.66
C MET A 46 16.98 3.49 -7.32
N ARG A 47 16.79 2.98 -8.53
CA ARG A 47 15.47 2.82 -9.17
C ARG A 47 14.91 1.41 -8.95
N LEU A 48 15.80 0.42 -8.83
CA LEU A 48 15.39 -0.99 -8.66
C LEU A 48 14.95 -1.33 -7.24
N TRP A 49 15.41 -0.62 -6.20
CA TRP A 49 15.08 -0.97 -4.81
C TRP A 49 13.57 -1.05 -4.55
N ARG A 50 12.76 -0.15 -5.12
CA ARG A 50 11.30 -0.16 -4.94
C ARG A 50 10.67 -1.39 -5.58
N SER A 51 11.14 -1.76 -6.77
CA SER A 51 10.70 -2.98 -7.46
C SER A 51 11.14 -4.23 -6.70
N PHE A 52 12.40 -4.28 -6.26
CA PHE A 52 12.95 -5.37 -5.45
C PHE A 52 12.16 -5.57 -4.15
N LEU A 53 11.88 -4.48 -3.42
CA LEU A 53 11.10 -4.52 -2.19
C LEU A 53 9.68 -5.06 -2.46
N GLY A 54 9.06 -4.67 -3.58
CA GLY A 54 7.79 -5.24 -4.02
C GLY A 54 7.85 -6.76 -4.25
N TRP A 55 8.91 -7.26 -4.89
CA TRP A 55 9.12 -8.71 -5.06
C TRP A 55 9.28 -9.46 -3.73
N VAL A 56 10.07 -8.89 -2.81
CA VAL A 56 10.26 -9.48 -1.48
C VAL A 56 8.92 -9.52 -0.73
N LEU A 57 8.16 -8.43 -0.74
CA LEU A 57 6.83 -8.39 -0.10
C LEU A 57 5.84 -9.36 -0.75
N ALA A 58 5.89 -9.54 -2.08
CA ALA A 58 5.06 -10.52 -2.77
C ALA A 58 5.39 -11.97 -2.35
N LEU A 59 6.67 -12.29 -2.18
CA LEU A 59 7.11 -13.60 -1.66
C LEU A 59 6.66 -13.81 -0.21
N LEU A 60 6.79 -12.78 0.63
CA LEU A 60 6.33 -12.81 2.03
C LEU A 60 4.80 -12.95 2.12
N PHE A 61 4.06 -12.27 1.25
CA PHE A 61 2.60 -12.42 1.16
C PHE A 61 2.22 -13.85 0.73
N CYS A 62 2.90 -14.40 -0.28
CA CYS A 62 2.71 -15.79 -0.71
C CYS A 62 2.99 -16.77 0.44
N TRP A 63 4.05 -16.53 1.22
CA TRP A 63 4.34 -17.30 2.42
C TRP A 63 3.23 -17.19 3.48
N GLU A 64 2.77 -15.99 3.82
CA GLU A 64 1.73 -15.82 4.86
C GLU A 64 0.38 -16.39 4.45
N VAL A 65 0.00 -16.31 3.17
CA VAL A 65 -1.29 -16.84 2.70
C VAL A 65 -1.18 -18.32 2.33
N VAL A 66 -0.35 -18.68 1.36
CA VAL A 66 -0.27 -20.06 0.86
C VAL A 66 0.56 -20.93 1.80
N GLY A 67 1.74 -20.45 2.20
CA GLY A 67 2.63 -21.18 3.10
C GLY A 67 1.99 -21.47 4.45
N ARG A 68 1.60 -20.43 5.17
CA ARG A 68 1.15 -20.52 6.55
C ARG A 68 -0.31 -20.99 6.69
N MET A 69 -1.23 -20.60 5.80
CA MET A 69 -2.64 -21.03 5.93
C MET A 69 -2.95 -22.36 5.25
N VAL A 70 -2.21 -22.75 4.19
CA VAL A 70 -2.50 -23.97 3.43
C VAL A 70 -1.42 -25.03 3.65
N ILE A 71 -0.16 -24.72 3.38
CA ILE A 71 0.91 -25.72 3.39
C ILE A 71 1.22 -26.20 4.83
N VAL A 72 1.34 -25.28 5.79
CA VAL A 72 1.70 -25.64 7.17
C VAL A 72 0.64 -26.54 7.84
N PRO A 73 -0.68 -26.25 7.80
CA PRO A 73 -1.66 -27.14 8.41
C PRO A 73 -1.78 -28.50 7.72
N LEU A 74 -1.58 -28.57 6.40
CA LEU A 74 -1.71 -29.81 5.64
C LEU A 74 -0.51 -30.75 5.78
N PHE A 75 0.71 -30.19 5.82
CA PHE A 75 1.95 -31.00 5.74
C PHE A 75 2.82 -30.91 6.98
N PHE A 76 2.71 -29.84 7.78
CA PHE A 76 3.59 -29.54 8.90
C PHE A 76 2.84 -29.09 10.16
N ALA A 77 1.65 -29.66 10.42
CA ALA A 77 0.74 -29.20 11.47
C ALA A 77 1.40 -29.04 12.85
N ARG A 78 2.23 -30.01 13.25
CA ARG A 78 2.95 -30.00 14.54
C ARG A 78 4.03 -28.92 14.63
N TRP A 79 4.56 -28.48 13.49
CA TRP A 79 5.50 -27.37 13.44
C TRP A 79 4.76 -26.01 13.44
N GLY A 80 3.53 -26.00 12.90
CA GLY A 80 2.56 -24.90 12.94
C GLY A 80 2.43 -24.23 14.30
N GLU A 81 2.39 -25.03 15.37
CA GLU A 81 2.21 -24.56 16.75
C GLU A 81 3.37 -23.69 17.28
N ASN A 82 4.56 -23.82 16.68
CA ASN A 82 5.77 -23.10 17.12
C ASN A 82 6.10 -21.91 16.20
N LEU A 83 5.27 -21.60 15.21
CA LEU A 83 5.52 -20.45 14.36
C LEU A 83 5.29 -19.14 15.13
N PRO A 84 6.15 -18.12 14.92
CA PRO A 84 5.90 -16.78 15.45
C PRO A 84 4.58 -16.23 14.91
N PRO A 85 3.99 -15.20 15.54
CA PRO A 85 2.75 -14.58 15.04
C PRO A 85 2.81 -14.20 13.55
N SER A 86 1.66 -14.20 12.89
CA SER A 86 1.57 -13.78 11.48
C SER A 86 1.97 -12.31 11.33
N ALA A 87 2.80 -12.03 10.32
CA ALA A 87 3.20 -10.68 9.96
C ALA A 87 2.34 -10.10 8.82
N LEU A 88 1.20 -10.73 8.51
CA LEU A 88 0.36 -10.38 7.36
C LEU A 88 -0.10 -8.91 7.40
N ASP A 89 -0.49 -8.39 8.56
CA ASP A 89 -0.92 -6.99 8.71
C ASP A 89 0.20 -6.00 8.36
N GLN A 90 1.44 -6.31 8.76
CA GLN A 90 2.61 -5.47 8.49
C GLN A 90 2.96 -5.50 7.01
N ILE A 91 2.89 -6.68 6.38
CA ILE A 91 3.13 -6.86 4.95
C ILE A 91 2.07 -6.14 4.13
N MET A 92 0.79 -6.23 4.52
CA MET A 92 -0.31 -5.52 3.88
C MET A 92 -0.18 -4.00 4.04
N ALA A 93 0.17 -3.52 5.23
CA ALA A 93 0.44 -2.11 5.46
C ALA A 93 1.57 -1.59 4.55
N LEU A 94 2.67 -2.34 4.42
CA LEU A 94 3.76 -1.94 3.54
C LEU A 94 3.36 -1.98 2.05
N LEU A 95 2.65 -3.02 1.60
CA LEU A 95 2.20 -3.16 0.20
C LEU A 95 1.21 -2.05 -0.19
N LEU A 96 0.25 -1.75 0.66
CA LEU A 96 -0.73 -0.69 0.43
C LEU A 96 -0.09 0.70 0.55
N GLY A 97 0.86 0.88 1.48
CA GLY A 97 1.67 2.09 1.57
C GLY A 97 2.49 2.32 0.29
N MET A 98 3.04 1.26 -0.31
CA MET A 98 3.70 1.32 -1.62
C MET A 98 2.74 1.60 -2.78
N LEU A 99 1.48 1.19 -2.65
CA LEU A 99 0.41 1.49 -3.62
C LEU A 99 -0.11 2.95 -3.47
N GLY A 100 0.36 3.68 -2.47
CA GLY A 100 -0.07 5.06 -2.19
C GLY A 100 -1.43 5.15 -1.48
N LEU A 101 -1.96 4.03 -1.01
CA LEU A 101 -3.13 3.99 -0.13
C LEU A 101 -2.64 4.27 1.29
N GLY A 102 -2.54 5.57 1.60
CA GLY A 102 -2.16 6.04 2.93
C GLY A 102 -3.19 5.60 3.97
N PHE A 103 -2.69 5.02 5.06
CA PHE A 103 -3.44 4.80 6.28
C PHE A 103 -3.28 6.01 7.20
#